data_AF-A0A7Y4ZLZ8-F1
#
_entry.id   AF-A0A7Y4ZLZ8-F1
#
_cell.length_a   1.000
_cell.length_b   1.000
_cell.length_c   1.000
_cell.angle_alpha   90.00
_cell.angle_beta   90.00
_cell.angle_gamma   90.00
#
_symmetry.space_group_name_H-M   'P 1'
#
loop_
_entity.id
_entity.type
_entity.pdbx_description
1 polymer ?
#
loop_
_entity_poly.entity_id
_entity_poly.type
_entity_poly.pdbx_seq_one_letter_code
_entity_poly.pdbx_strand_id
1 'polypeptide(L)'
;MMKRLAALSVKSLSTLSLDEARAYMDAASGDELTAAYALACDRNRLDGSVSEPDATEVHHALFLLCRARGLPAPSFDQLRRDLKHRIAA
;
A
#
# COMPACT_ATOMS: atom_id res chain seq x y z
N MET A 1 -4.90 15.02 -12.63
CA MET A 1 -4.21 15.80 -11.57
C MET A 1 -4.10 14.92 -10.33
N MET A 2 -3.01 14.16 -10.20
CA MET A 2 -2.75 13.33 -9.01
C MET A 2 -2.55 14.28 -7.82
N LYS A 3 -3.48 14.29 -6.87
CA LYS A 3 -3.31 14.97 -5.58
C LYS A 3 -1.97 14.48 -5.01
N ARG A 4 -1.03 15.39 -4.76
CA ARG A 4 0.21 15.05 -4.04
C ARG A 4 -0.18 14.31 -2.75
N LEU A 5 0.22 13.05 -2.64
CA LEU A 5 0.06 12.17 -1.48
C LEU A 5 0.84 12.66 -0.23
N ALA A 6 1.17 13.95 -0.16
CA ALA A 6 2.15 14.52 0.76
C ALA A 6 1.72 14.55 2.25
N ALA A 7 0.60 13.94 2.61
CA ALA A 7 0.07 13.98 3.98
C ALA A 7 -0.39 12.63 4.56
N LEU A 8 -0.27 11.53 3.81
CA LEU A 8 -0.47 10.20 4.39
C LEU A 8 0.86 9.76 5.00
N SER A 9 1.03 9.99 6.29
CA SER A 9 2.18 9.49 7.02
C SER A 9 1.69 8.41 7.96
N VAL A 10 2.01 7.15 7.62
CA VAL A 10 1.86 6.05 8.58
C VAL A 10 2.73 6.32 9.80
N LYS A 11 2.17 6.04 10.97
CA LYS A 11 2.86 6.27 12.25
C LYS A 11 3.60 5.05 12.77
N SER A 12 3.40 3.88 12.15
CA SER A 12 3.91 2.60 12.63
C SER A 12 4.28 1.66 11.49
N LEU A 13 5.36 0.91 11.69
CA LEU A 13 5.80 -0.15 10.78
C LEU A 13 5.06 -1.48 10.99
N SER A 14 4.29 -1.66 12.07
CA SER A 14 3.65 -2.96 12.38
C SER A 14 2.12 -2.90 12.36
N THR A 15 1.54 -1.71 12.46
CA THR A 15 0.11 -1.51 12.61
C THR A 15 -0.38 -0.42 11.66
N LEU A 16 -1.58 -0.62 11.11
CA LEU A 16 -2.30 0.37 10.33
C LEU A 16 -3.68 0.54 10.95
N SER A 17 -4.07 1.76 11.30
CA SER A 17 -5.42 2.04 11.80
C SER A 17 -6.44 2.02 10.66
N LEU A 18 -7.73 1.85 10.99
CA LEU A 18 -8.81 1.89 10.00
C LEU A 18 -8.87 3.25 9.28
N ASP A 19 -8.62 4.36 9.99
CA ASP A 19 -8.65 5.70 9.40
C ASP A 19 -7.48 5.92 8.43
N GLU A 20 -6.27 5.47 8.78
CA GLU A 20 -5.14 5.49 7.83
C GLU A 20 -5.45 4.63 6.59
N ALA A 21 -5.98 3.41 6.78
CA ALA A 21 -6.33 2.53 5.69
C ALA A 21 -7.37 3.16 4.74
N ARG A 22 -8.41 3.81 5.29
CA ARG A 22 -9.40 4.55 4.51
C ARG A 22 -8.76 5.69 3.73
N ALA A 23 -7.87 6.45 4.36
CA ALA A 23 -7.23 7.58 3.73
C ALA A 23 -6.33 7.17 2.54
N TYR A 24 -5.64 6.02 2.62
CA TYR A 24 -4.92 5.42 1.48
C TYR A 24 -5.88 4.99 0.36
N MET A 25 -6.99 4.32 0.70
CA MET A 25 -7.99 3.90 -0.28
C MET A 25 -8.65 5.07 -1.00
N ASP A 26 -8.99 6.14 -0.25
CA ASP A 26 -9.59 7.36 -0.79
C ASP A 26 -8.61 8.07 -1.74
N ALA A 27 -7.33 8.16 -1.36
CA ALA A 27 -6.30 8.77 -2.20
C ALA A 27 -6.03 7.95 -3.48
N ALA A 28 -6.19 6.62 -3.39
CA ALA A 28 -6.10 5.71 -4.53
C ALA A 28 -7.41 5.58 -5.33
N SER A 29 -8.46 6.35 -4.99
CA SER A 29 -9.79 6.25 -5.65
C SER A 29 -10.34 4.82 -5.66
N GLY A 30 -10.08 4.06 -4.60
CA GLY A 30 -10.50 2.66 -4.46
C GLY A 30 -9.56 1.62 -5.07
N ASP A 31 -8.47 2.02 -5.75
CA ASP A 31 -7.49 1.10 -6.30
C ASP A 31 -6.58 0.53 -5.21
N GLU A 32 -6.85 -0.71 -4.80
CA GLU A 32 -6.14 -1.40 -3.72
C GLU A 32 -4.64 -1.55 -3.98
N LEU A 33 -4.22 -1.80 -5.22
CA LEU A 33 -2.81 -1.99 -5.54
C LEU A 33 -2.06 -0.66 -5.52
N THR A 34 -2.71 0.42 -5.98
CA THR A 34 -2.15 1.77 -5.86
C THR A 34 -2.06 2.22 -4.40
N ALA A 35 -3.09 1.91 -3.58
CA ALA A 35 -3.08 2.18 -2.15
C ALA A 35 -1.96 1.41 -1.43
N ALA A 36 -1.81 0.11 -1.74
CA ALA A 36 -0.77 -0.74 -1.16
C ALA A 36 0.63 -0.28 -1.55
N TYR A 37 0.83 0.10 -2.81
CA TYR A 37 2.11 0.64 -3.27
C TYR A 37 2.46 1.95 -2.56
N ALA A 38 1.52 2.89 -2.46
CA ALA A 38 1.73 4.15 -1.75
C ALA A 38 2.06 3.92 -0.26
N LEU A 39 1.33 3.01 0.39
CA LEU A 39 1.61 2.62 1.77
C LEU A 39 3.00 1.99 1.91
N ALA A 40 3.41 1.12 1.00
CA ALA A 40 4.75 0.53 1.02
C ALA A 40 5.85 1.60 0.88
N CYS A 41 5.68 2.58 -0.02
CA CYS A 41 6.59 3.72 -0.12
C CYS A 41 6.69 4.53 1.18
N ASP A 42 5.57 4.80 1.84
CA ASP A 42 5.58 5.57 3.10
C ASP A 42 6.19 4.79 4.26
N ARG A 43 6.02 3.47 4.27
CA ARG A 43 6.68 2.58 5.23
C ARG A 43 8.19 2.51 5.01
N ASN A 44 8.64 2.38 3.77
CA ASN A 44 10.07 2.40 3.44
C ASN A 44 10.68 3.73 3.90
N ARG A 45 10.00 4.85 3.64
CA ARG A 45 10.42 6.17 4.13
C ARG A 45 10.47 6.26 5.66
N LEU A 46 9.50 5.68 6.37
CA LEU A 46 9.49 5.62 7.84
C LEU A 46 10.65 4.79 8.38
N ASP A 47 11.07 3.74 7.65
CA ASP A 47 12.23 2.89 7.97
C ASP A 47 13.57 3.49 7.46
N GLY A 48 13.55 4.72 6.92
CA GLY A 48 14.74 5.40 6.42
C GLY A 48 15.21 4.97 5.02
N SER A 49 14.44 4.13 4.33
CA SER A 49 14.68 3.71 2.95
C SER A 49 14.00 4.65 1.94
N VAL A 50 14.69 4.94 0.84
CA VAL A 50 14.17 5.69 -0.31
C VAL A 50 13.99 4.82 -1.55
N SER A 51 14.26 3.51 -1.42
CA SER A 51 14.09 2.57 -2.51
C SER A 51 12.61 2.36 -2.83
N GLU A 52 12.31 2.15 -4.11
CA GLU A 52 10.98 1.70 -4.51
C GLU A 52 10.64 0.36 -3.86
N PRO A 53 9.37 0.16 -3.46
CA PRO A 53 9.00 -1.03 -2.75
C PRO A 53 9.00 -2.26 -3.66
N ASP A 54 9.51 -3.38 -3.16
CA ASP A 54 9.46 -4.65 -3.86
C ASP A 54 8.08 -5.33 -3.73
N ALA A 55 7.87 -6.44 -4.45
CA ALA A 55 6.58 -7.15 -4.42
C ALA A 55 6.19 -7.67 -3.02
N THR A 56 7.18 -7.99 -2.18
CA THR A 56 6.97 -8.45 -0.79
C THR A 56 6.49 -7.30 0.08
N GLU A 57 7.11 -6.14 -0.05
CA GLU A 57 6.75 -4.91 0.67
C GLU A 57 5.35 -4.43 0.27
N VAL A 58 5.03 -4.45 -1.02
CA VAL A 58 3.67 -4.12 -1.52
C VAL A 58 2.64 -5.14 -1.03
N HIS A 59 2.96 -6.44 -0.99
CA HIS A 59 2.04 -7.44 -0.44
C HIS A 59 1.80 -7.25 1.06
N HIS A 60 2.85 -6.99 1.82
CA HIS A 60 2.71 -6.74 3.25
C HIS A 60 1.85 -5.48 3.51
N ALA A 61 2.05 -4.42 2.71
CA ALA A 61 1.18 -3.24 2.76
C ALA A 61 -0.28 -3.57 2.43
N LEU A 62 -0.54 -4.38 1.39
CA LEU A 62 -1.89 -4.82 1.06
C LEU A 62 -2.52 -5.66 2.18
N PHE A 63 -1.74 -6.54 2.81
CA PHE A 63 -2.18 -7.31 3.97
C PHE A 63 -2.62 -6.40 5.13
N LEU A 64 -1.84 -5.34 5.42
CA LEU A 64 -2.20 -4.36 6.46
C LEU A 64 -3.48 -3.59 6.12
N LEU A 65 -3.67 -3.19 4.85
CA LEU A 65 -4.91 -2.56 4.38
C LEU A 65 -6.11 -3.49 4.57
N CYS A 66 -6.02 -4.76 4.14
CA CYS A 66 -7.09 -5.73 4.32
C CYS A 66 -7.40 -5.96 5.80
N ARG A 67 -6.37 -6.18 6.62
CA ARG A 67 -6.51 -6.41 8.07
C ARG A 67 -7.20 -5.23 8.77
N ALA A 68 -6.77 -4.00 8.50
CA ALA A 68 -7.36 -2.80 9.10
C ALA A 68 -8.84 -2.62 8.71
N ARG A 69 -9.23 -3.08 7.51
CA ARG A 69 -10.59 -3.04 6.98
C ARG A 69 -11.45 -4.26 7.35
N GLY A 70 -10.90 -5.25 8.07
CA GLY A 70 -11.61 -6.49 8.40
C GLY A 70 -11.83 -7.43 7.20
N LEU A 71 -11.02 -7.30 6.15
CA LEU A 71 -11.07 -8.11 4.93
C LEU A 71 -10.13 -9.32 5.03
N PRO A 72 -10.39 -10.40 4.26
CA PRO A 72 -9.49 -11.54 4.20
C PRO A 72 -8.10 -11.15 3.68
N ALA A 73 -7.09 -11.93 4.04
CA ALA A 73 -5.73 -11.71 3.60
C ALA A 73 -5.60 -11.84 2.07
N PRO A 74 -4.83 -10.96 1.41
CA PRO A 74 -4.64 -10.99 -0.03
C PRO A 74 -3.72 -12.12 -0.48
N SER A 75 -3.96 -12.65 -1.68
CA SER A 75 -3.06 -13.63 -2.31
C SER A 75 -1.79 -12.96 -2.85
N PHE A 76 -0.63 -13.45 -2.42
CA PHE A 76 0.67 -12.98 -2.92
C PHE A 76 0.83 -13.24 -4.43
N ASP A 77 0.46 -14.42 -4.90
CA ASP A 77 0.59 -14.79 -6.31
C ASP A 77 -0.27 -13.93 -7.22
N GLN A 78 -1.48 -13.57 -6.78
CA GLN A 78 -2.35 -12.67 -7.52
C GLN A 78 -1.74 -11.27 -7.61
N LEU A 79 -1.30 -10.70 -6.49
CA LEU A 79 -0.66 -9.39 -6.45
C LEU A 79 0.58 -9.33 -7.35
N ARG A 80 1.43 -10.37 -7.34
CA ARG A 80 2.63 -10.41 -8.19
C ARG A 80 2.30 -10.39 -9.68
N ARG A 81 1.20 -11.04 -10.10
CA ARG A 81 0.72 -10.97 -11.48
C ARG A 81 0.24 -9.57 -11.84
N ASP A 82 -0.56 -8.96 -10.97
CA ASP A 82 -1.15 -7.64 -11.22
C ASP A 82 -0.07 -6.54 -11.31
N LEU A 83 0.97 -6.61 -10.47
CA LEU A 83 2.15 -5.73 -10.56
C LEU A 83 2.89 -5.90 -11.90
N LYS A 84 3.14 -7.16 -12.31
CA LYS A 84 3.81 -7.45 -13.58
C LYS A 84 3.03 -6.89 -14.77
N HIS A 85 1.70 -7.00 -14.74
CA HIS A 85 0.84 -6.45 -15.80
C HIS A 85 0.89 -4.92 -15.86
N ARG A 86 0.99 -4.23 -14.73
CA ARG A 86 1.11 -2.76 -14.70
C ARG A 86 2.44 -2.22 -15.20
N ILE A 87 3.53 -2.97 -15.01
CA ILE A 87 4.86 -2.58 -15.53
C ILE A 87 4.96 -2.81 -17.05
N ALA A 88 4.22 -3.79 -17.57
CA ALA A 88 4.25 -4.17 -18.97
C ALA A 88 3.30 -3.35 -19.88
N ALA A 89 2.41 -2.54 -19.29
CA ALA A 89 1.39 -1.73 -19.97
C ALA A 89 1.80 -0.25 -20.03
#